data_AF-A0A927JKZ9-F1
#
_entry.id   AF-A0A927JKZ9-F1
#
_cell.length_a   1.000
_cell.length_b   1.000
_cell.length_c   1.000
_cell.angle_alpha   90.00
_cell.angle_beta   90.00
_cell.angle_gamma   90.00
#
_symmetry.space_group_name_H-M   'P 1'
#
loop_
_entity.id
_entity.type
_entity.pdbx_description
1 polymer ?
#
loop_
_entity_poly.entity_id
_entity_poly.type
_entity_poly.pdbx_seq_one_letter_code
_entity_poly.pdbx_strand_id
1 'polypeptide(L)' 'MQEGPTGVGDGTDTRVGIVVDAETTGRNAALSSIIELAVRRLRFDRTGVVTHVGLPNGGVSIPAWPFPEDRSDHLS' A
#
# COMPACT_ATOMS: atom_id res chain seq x y z
N MET A 1 5.08 13.49 -11.48
CA MET A 1 5.21 12.03 -11.67
C MET A 1 4.13 11.63 -12.67
N GLN A 2 4.52 11.31 -13.90
CA GLN A 2 3.58 10.93 -14.96
C GLN A 2 3.58 9.40 -15.01
N GLU A 3 2.50 8.78 -14.54
CA GLU A 3 2.31 7.33 -14.66
C GLU A 3 1.97 6.98 -16.11
N GLY A 4 2.52 5.86 -16.59
CA GLY A 4 2.27 5.27 -17.90
C GLY A 4 2.07 3.76 -17.76
N PRO A 5 1.63 3.06 -18.82
CA PRO A 5 1.46 1.62 -18.78
C PRO A 5 2.78 0.97 -18.34
N THR A 6 2.71 -0.08 -17.53
CA THR A 6 3.85 -0.93 -17.19
C THR A 6 4.41 -1.69 -18.42
N GLY A 7 3.95 -1.34 -19.62
CA GLY A 7 4.59 -1.59 -20.92
C GLY A 7 4.51 -3.03 -21.43
N VAL A 8 4.15 -3.97 -20.57
CA VAL A 8 4.09 -5.40 -20.88
C VAL A 8 2.77 -5.93 -20.33
N GLY A 9 1.95 -6.57 -21.16
CA GLY A 9 0.69 -7.21 -20.79
C GLY A 9 -0.50 -6.85 -21.68
N ASP A 10 -1.53 -7.69 -21.66
CA ASP A 10 -2.73 -7.50 -22.48
C ASP A 10 -3.68 -6.47 -21.85
N GLY A 11 -3.92 -5.36 -22.56
CA GLY A 11 -4.81 -4.28 -22.11
C GLY A 11 -6.30 -4.55 -22.32
N THR A 12 -6.68 -5.61 -23.01
CA THR A 12 -8.07 -5.85 -23.47
C THR A 12 -8.94 -6.61 -22.46
N ASP A 13 -8.37 -7.58 -21.73
CA ASP A 13 -9.05 -8.33 -20.65
C ASP A 13 -8.24 -8.23 -19.35
N THR A 14 -8.48 -7.13 -18.60
CA THR A 14 -7.75 -6.82 -17.36
C THR A 14 -8.65 -6.85 -16.13
N ARG A 15 -8.10 -7.35 -15.03
CA ARG A 15 -8.71 -7.33 -13.69
C ARG A 15 -8.19 -6.17 -12.88
N VAL A 16 -8.90 -5.82 -11.81
CA VAL A 16 -8.49 -4.77 -10.86
C VAL A 16 -7.92 -5.43 -9.61
N GLY A 17 -6.74 -4.97 -9.19
CA GLY A 17 -6.13 -5.34 -7.91
C GLY A 17 -5.97 -4.12 -7.02
N ILE A 18 -5.93 -4.37 -5.70
CA ILE A 18 -5.60 -3.36 -4.69
C ILE A 18 -4.36 -3.85 -3.95
N VAL A 19 -3.34 -3.00 -3.90
CA VAL A 19 -2.16 -3.20 -3.06
C VAL A 19 -2.36 -2.36 -1.81
N VAL A 20 -2.17 -3.00 -0.66
CA VAL A 20 -2.28 -2.38 0.66
C VAL A 20 -0.94 -2.55 1.36
N ASP A 21 -0.43 -1.45 1.90
CA ASP A 21 0.72 -1.42 2.79
C ASP A 21 0.33 -0.65 4.05
N ALA A 22 0.71 -1.17 5.22
CA ALA A 22 0.29 -0.62 6.50
C ALA A 22 1.44 -0.67 7.49
N GLU A 23 1.73 0.48 8.10
CA GLU A 23 2.67 0.58 9.21
C GLU A 23 1.88 0.59 10.52
N THR A 24 2.39 -0.14 11.51
CA THR A 24 1.69 -0.34 12.78
C THR A 24 2.59 -0.03 13.97
N THR A 25 1.99 0.17 15.14
CA THR A 25 2.74 0.41 16.38
C THR A 25 3.51 -0.81 16.88
N GLY A 26 3.30 -2.01 16.34
CA GLY A 26 3.98 -3.23 16.79
C GLY A 26 3.46 -4.52 16.15
N ARG A 27 3.93 -5.68 16.61
CA ARG A 27 3.62 -7.00 16.00
C ARG A 27 2.40 -7.71 16.61
N ASN A 28 1.82 -7.19 17.70
CA ASN A 28 0.66 -7.80 18.34
C ASN A 28 -0.64 -7.24 17.76
N ALA A 29 -1.28 -8.00 16.88
CA ALA A 29 -2.50 -7.58 16.19
C ALA A 29 -3.67 -7.18 17.12
N ALA A 30 -3.71 -7.67 18.37
CA ALA A 30 -4.76 -7.31 19.32
C ALA A 30 -4.51 -5.98 20.03
N LEU A 31 -3.26 -5.50 20.04
CA LEU A 31 -2.82 -4.31 20.79
C LEU A 31 -2.27 -3.19 19.90
N SER A 32 -1.95 -3.51 18.65
CA SER A 32 -1.34 -2.58 17.72
C SER A 32 -2.37 -1.74 16.97
N SER A 33 -2.00 -0.49 16.68
CA SER A 33 -2.77 0.46 15.88
C SER A 33 -2.07 0.71 14.56
N ILE A 34 -2.84 1.01 13.50
CA ILE A 34 -2.30 1.48 12.22
C ILE A 34 -1.86 2.93 12.39
N ILE A 35 -0.62 3.24 12.00
CA ILE A 35 -0.06 4.61 12.03
C ILE A 35 0.08 5.21 10.62
N GLU A 36 0.21 4.37 9.59
CA GLU A 36 0.19 4.78 8.18
C GLU A 36 -0.50 3.71 7.34
N LEU A 37 -1.25 4.14 6.32
CA LEU A 37 -1.94 3.25 5.38
C LEU A 37 -1.77 3.78 3.96
N ALA A 38 -1.10 2.99 3.11
CA ALA A 38 -0.97 3.26 1.69
C ALA A 38 -1.84 2.26 0.91
N VAL A 39 -2.69 2.79 0.03
CA VAL A 39 -3.58 1.99 -0.83
C VAL A 39 -3.40 2.40 -2.28
N ARG A 40 -3.13 1.44 -3.15
CA ARG A 40 -3.00 1.70 -4.58
C ARG A 40 -3.77 0.70 -5.41
N ARG A 41 -4.54 1.23 -6.37
CA ARG A 41 -5.23 0.44 -7.37
C ARG A 41 -4.28 0.13 -8.52
N LEU A 42 -4.31 -1.10 -9.00
CA LEU A 42 -3.64 -1.51 -10.24
C LEU A 42 -4.60 -2.29 -11.14
N ARG A 43 -4.23 -2.42 -12.42
CA ARG A 43 -4.83 -3.38 -13.35
C ARG A 43 -3.78 -4.41 -13.75
N PHE A 44 -4.23 -5.65 -13.94
CA PHE A 44 -3.38 -6.75 -14.38
C PHE A 44 -4.12 -7.66 -15.35
N ASP A 45 -3.40 -8.29 -16.27
CA ASP A 45 -3.98 -9.22 -17.24
C ASP A 45 -4.23 -10.62 -16.64
N ARG A 46 -4.79 -11.53 -17.45
CA ARG A 46 -5.10 -12.91 -17.01
C ARG A 46 -3.88 -13.71 -16.54
N THR A 47 -2.67 -13.32 -16.95
CA THR A 47 -1.42 -13.98 -16.57
C THR A 47 -0.78 -13.38 -15.33
N GLY A 48 -1.38 -12.32 -14.77
CA GLY A 48 -0.90 -11.66 -13.57
C GLY A 48 0.03 -10.48 -13.85
N VAL A 49 0.26 -10.13 -15.11
CA VAL A 49 1.14 -9.00 -15.45
C VAL A 49 0.39 -7.71 -15.20
N VAL A 50 0.96 -6.84 -14.35
CA VAL A 50 0.42 -5.49 -14.12
C VAL A 50 0.50 -4.73 -15.44
N THR A 51 -0.59 -4.10 -15.85
CA THR A 51 -0.70 -3.31 -17.09
C THR A 51 -0.90 -1.82 -16.82
N HIS A 52 -1.38 -1.48 -15.62
CA HIS A 52 -1.60 -0.10 -15.20
C HIS A 52 -1.49 0.04 -13.69
N VAL A 53 -0.75 1.05 -13.21
CA VAL A 53 -0.79 1.49 -11.82
C VAL A 53 -1.63 2.76 -11.80
N GLY A 54 -2.70 2.78 -10.99
CA GLY A 54 -3.52 3.97 -10.83
C GLY A 54 -2.80 5.03 -9.99
N LEU A 55 -3.17 6.29 -10.22
CA LEU A 55 -2.64 7.43 -9.47
C LEU A 55 -2.67 7.13 -7.97
N PRO A 56 -1.68 7.60 -7.20
CA PRO A 56 -1.76 7.53 -5.76
C PRO A 56 -3.04 8.24 -5.34
N ASN A 57 -4.02 7.49 -4.83
CA ASN A 57 -5.01 8.10 -3.97
C ASN A 57 -4.19 8.61 -2.79
N GLY A 58 -4.05 9.92 -2.65
CA GLY A 58 -3.13 10.55 -1.70
C GLY A 58 -3.15 9.82 -0.36
N GLY A 59 -1.96 9.49 0.16
CA GLY A 59 -1.82 8.72 1.39
C GLY A 59 -2.70 9.32 2.48
N VAL A 60 -3.55 8.48 3.08
CA VAL A 60 -4.36 8.91 4.22
C VAL A 60 -3.43 8.84 5.43
N SER A 61 -2.80 9.96 5.78
CA SER A 61 -2.13 10.09 7.06
C SER A 61 -3.20 10.29 8.14
N ILE A 62 -3.38 9.27 8.97
CA ILE A 62 -4.18 9.37 10.19
C ILE A 62 -3.28 10.03 11.25
N PRO A 63 -3.70 11.14 11.89
CA PRO A 63 -2.88 11.77 12.92
C PRO A 63 -2.58 10.74 14.01
N ALA A 64 -1.30 10.59 14.35
CA ALA A 64 -0.89 9.70 15.41
C ALA A 64 -1.55 10.13 16.73
N TRP A 65 -2.49 9.32 17.20
CA TRP A 65 -2.91 9.28 18.61
C TRP A 65 -1.66 9.01 19.46
N PRO A 66 -1.47 9.64 20.63
CA PRO A 66 -0.18 9.77 21.29
C PRO A 66 0.61 8.46 21.31
N PHE A 67 1.81 8.52 20.72
CA PHE A 67 2.79 7.46 20.82
C PHE A 67 3.05 7.20 22.31
N PRO A 68 2.86 5.97 22.81
CA PRO A 68 3.45 5.59 24.10
C PRO A 68 4.97 5.82 23.99
N GLU A 69 5.58 6.41 25.02
CA GLU A 69 7.04 6.50 25.13
C GLU A 69 7.62 5.09 25.18
N ASP A 70 8.04 4.56 24.03
CA ASP A 70 9.23 3.74 23.88
C ASP A 70 9.53 3.56 22.37
N ARG A 71 10.63 4.16 21.91
CA ARG A 71 11.22 3.91 20.58
C ARG A 71 12.63 3.35 20.71
N SER A 72 12.88 2.53 21.71
CA SER A 72 14.20 1.96 22.00
C SER A 72 14.34 0.48 21.64
N ASP A 73 13.55 -0.06 20.70
CA ASP A 73 13.81 -1.41 20.15
C ASP A 73 13.75 -1.40 18.61
N HIS A 74 14.63 -0.61 18.01
CA HIS A 74 14.99 -0.73 16.59
C HIS A 74 16.33 -1.46 16.46
N LEU A 75 16.30 -2.57 15.71
CA LEU A 75 17.44 -3.29 15.12
C LEU A 75 18.16 -4.29 16.05
N SER A 76 17.65 -5.52 16.08
CA SER A 76 18.45 -6.74 16.28
C SER A 76 18.26 -7.67 15.10
#